data_AF-A0A6A5Z867-F1
#
_entry.id   AF-A0A6A5Z867-F1
#
_cell.length_a   1.000
_cell.length_b   1.000
_cell.length_c   1.000
_cell.angle_alpha   90.00
_cell.angle_beta   90.00
_cell.angle_gamma   90.00
#
_symmetry.space_group_name_H-M   'P 1'
#
loop_
_entity.id
_entity.type
_entity.pdbx_description
1 polymer ?
#
loop_
_entity_poly.entity_id
_entity_poly.type
_entity_poly.pdbx_seq_one_letter_code
_entity_poly.pdbx_strand_id
1 'polypeptide(L)'
;MKSLIIFILGLISLASAAPTLEVRETDAQATDRLLFSTTISAFETARNAKNPPSLDWTSDGCSDSPDNPFGFDFLFSCHRHDFGYRNYKIQGRFEAGKPSIDSNFKKDMYAQCQTEGGAFEIAACKGVADVYYEAVKEFGDKKRGVEEIEKRERERNVAL
;
A
#
# COMPACT_ATOMS: atom_id res chain seq x y z
N MET A 1 50.28 45.16 -49.07
CA MET A 1 49.10 44.29 -48.87
C MET A 1 49.07 43.92 -47.40
N LYS A 2 48.13 44.47 -46.63
CA LYS A 2 48.01 44.31 -45.17
C LYS A 2 46.94 43.25 -44.89
N SER A 3 47.32 42.13 -44.28
CA SER A 3 46.36 41.15 -43.77
C SER A 3 46.25 41.35 -42.26
N LEU A 4 45.06 41.70 -41.79
CA LEU A 4 44.71 41.87 -40.39
C LEU A 4 44.05 40.57 -39.92
N ILE A 5 44.69 39.85 -39.00
CA ILE A 5 44.14 38.63 -38.39
C ILE A 5 43.39 39.05 -37.13
N ILE A 6 42.07 38.87 -37.13
CA ILE A 6 41.19 39.14 -35.99
C ILE A 6 41.04 37.82 -35.21
N PHE A 7 41.64 37.74 -34.02
CA PHE A 7 41.39 36.65 -33.07
C PHE A 7 40.12 36.98 -32.26
N ILE A 8 39.04 36.24 -32.51
CA ILE A 8 37.81 36.32 -31.72
C ILE A 8 37.98 35.39 -30.52
N LEU A 9 38.21 35.95 -29.33
CA LEU A 9 38.14 35.18 -28.08
C LEU A 9 36.67 34.85 -27.78
N GLY A 10 36.31 33.57 -27.93
CA GLY A 10 35.03 33.05 -27.48
C GLY A 10 34.95 33.03 -25.96
N LEU A 11 34.01 33.76 -25.38
CA LEU A 11 33.63 33.66 -23.97
C LEU A 11 32.91 32.34 -23.73
N ILE A 12 33.61 31.34 -23.21
CA ILE A 12 33.01 30.09 -22.74
C ILE A 12 32.31 30.40 -21.41
N SER A 13 30.98 30.53 -21.45
CA SER A 13 30.17 30.57 -20.23
C SER A 13 30.11 29.15 -19.65
N LEU A 14 30.84 28.90 -18.57
CA LEU A 14 30.62 27.71 -17.76
C LEU A 14 29.32 27.91 -16.97
N ALA A 15 28.21 27.34 -17.46
CA ALA A 15 27.02 27.17 -16.66
C ALA A 15 27.30 26.12 -15.58
N SER A 16 27.43 26.55 -14.31
CA SER A 16 27.44 25.63 -13.18
C SER A 16 26.05 25.02 -13.01
N ALA A 17 25.90 23.75 -13.40
CA ALA A 17 24.75 22.96 -13.00
C ALA A 17 24.86 22.69 -11.49
N ALA A 18 24.02 23.35 -10.68
CA ALA A 18 23.87 22.99 -9.28
C ALA A 18 23.24 21.59 -9.19
N PRO A 19 23.68 20.72 -8.27
CA PRO A 19 23.02 19.44 -8.05
C PRO A 19 21.60 19.70 -7.57
N THR A 20 20.62 19.24 -8.35
CA THR A 20 19.23 19.19 -7.90
C THR A 20 19.14 18.11 -6.83
N LEU A 21 18.84 18.50 -5.59
CA LEU A 21 18.42 17.55 -4.55
C LEU A 21 17.13 16.89 -5.04
N GLU A 22 17.20 15.65 -5.51
CA GLU A 22 15.98 14.88 -5.76
C GLU A 22 15.26 14.71 -4.41
N VAL A 23 14.07 15.29 -4.30
CA VAL A 23 13.21 15.11 -3.13
C VAL A 23 12.86 13.63 -3.06
N ARG A 24 13.51 12.90 -2.14
CA ARG A 24 13.17 11.50 -1.89
C ARG A 24 11.76 11.44 -1.32
N GLU A 25 10.94 10.57 -1.92
CA GLU A 25 9.61 10.23 -1.41
C GLU A 25 9.71 9.80 0.06
N THR A 26 8.88 10.37 0.92
CA THR A 26 8.77 9.95 2.32
C THR A 26 8.04 8.62 2.43
N ASP A 27 8.22 7.89 3.53
CA ASP A 27 7.51 6.62 3.76
C ASP A 27 5.99 6.76 3.68
N ALA A 28 5.43 7.87 4.20
CA ALA A 28 4.00 8.14 4.09
C ALA A 28 3.55 8.33 2.63
N GLN A 29 4.31 9.09 1.83
CA GLN A 29 4.02 9.28 0.40
C GLN A 29 4.15 7.96 -0.38
N ALA A 30 5.19 7.17 -0.10
CA ALA A 30 5.39 5.86 -0.72
C ALA A 30 4.25 4.89 -0.38
N THR A 31 3.81 4.89 0.88
CA THR A 31 2.66 4.09 1.33
C THR A 31 1.40 4.46 0.55
N ASP A 32 1.11 5.77 0.42
CA ASP A 32 -0.10 6.24 -0.25
C ASP A 32 -0.05 5.99 -1.76
N ARG A 33 1.11 6.18 -2.39
CA ARG A 33 1.32 5.84 -3.80
C ARG A 33 1.07 4.35 -4.05
N LEU A 34 1.63 3.48 -3.21
CA LEU A 34 1.50 2.02 -3.34
C LEU A 34 0.08 1.51 -3.08
N LEU A 35 -0.67 2.17 -2.19
CA LEU A 35 -2.06 1.86 -1.93
C LEU A 35 -3.00 2.32 -3.03
N PHE A 36 -2.96 3.62 -3.37
CA PHE A 36 -4.08 4.26 -4.09
C PHE A 36 -3.78 4.61 -5.54
N SER A 37 -2.49 4.67 -5.91
CA SER A 37 -2.04 5.13 -7.23
C SER A 37 -1.25 4.07 -8.00
N THR A 38 -1.23 2.84 -7.51
CA THR A 38 -0.46 1.73 -8.09
C THR A 38 -1.40 0.58 -8.45
N THR A 39 -1.21 -0.03 -9.62
CA THR A 39 -1.96 -1.26 -9.99
C THR A 39 -1.61 -2.41 -9.05
N ILE A 40 -2.51 -3.37 -8.84
CA ILE A 40 -2.24 -4.50 -7.94
C ILE A 40 -0.99 -5.30 -8.34
N SER A 41 -0.74 -5.48 -9.64
CA SER A 41 0.45 -6.18 -10.15
C SER A 41 1.77 -5.44 -9.83
N ALA A 42 1.80 -4.12 -10.03
CA ALA A 42 2.95 -3.30 -9.65
C ALA A 42 3.16 -3.24 -8.13
N PHE A 43 2.07 -3.28 -7.34
CA PHE A 43 2.16 -3.40 -5.89
C PHE A 43 2.80 -4.74 -5.47
N GLU A 44 2.35 -5.87 -6.03
CA GLU A 44 2.94 -7.19 -5.75
C GLU A 44 4.42 -7.24 -6.17
N THR A 45 4.79 -6.58 -7.26
CA THR A 45 6.19 -6.42 -7.66
C THR A 45 7.00 -5.67 -6.59
N ALA A 46 6.48 -4.55 -6.08
CA ALA A 46 7.13 -3.78 -5.01
C ALA A 46 7.21 -4.58 -3.70
N ARG A 47 6.16 -5.31 -3.35
CA ARG A 47 6.09 -6.19 -2.18
C ARG A 47 7.12 -7.31 -2.23
N ASN A 48 7.21 -8.02 -3.35
CA ASN A 48 8.19 -9.09 -3.55
C ASN A 48 9.63 -8.57 -3.48
N ALA A 49 9.86 -7.35 -3.96
CA ALA A 49 11.15 -6.67 -3.85
C ALA A 49 11.39 -6.01 -2.48
N LYS A 50 10.38 -5.93 -1.61
CA LYS A 50 10.37 -5.15 -0.36
C LYS A 50 10.87 -3.72 -0.57
N ASN A 51 10.34 -3.05 -1.59
CA ASN A 51 10.82 -1.73 -2.03
C ASN A 51 9.73 -0.66 -1.91
N PRO A 52 9.91 0.38 -1.07
CA PRO A 52 11.11 0.66 -0.27
C PRO A 52 11.27 -0.24 0.97
N PRO A 53 12.51 -0.53 1.40
CA PRO A 53 12.77 -1.44 2.54
C PRO A 53 12.44 -0.82 3.91
N SER A 54 12.14 0.47 3.95
CA SER A 54 11.72 1.20 5.16
C SER A 54 10.29 0.88 5.57
N LEU A 55 9.45 0.36 4.67
CA LEU A 55 8.05 0.05 4.93
C LEU A 55 7.88 -1.38 5.46
N ASP A 56 6.78 -1.59 6.19
CA ASP A 56 6.39 -2.92 6.66
C ASP A 56 5.71 -3.69 5.51
N TRP A 57 6.34 -4.79 5.12
CA TRP A 57 5.87 -5.71 4.08
C TRP A 57 5.35 -7.05 4.63
N THR A 58 5.23 -7.18 5.96
CA THR A 58 4.66 -8.37 6.60
C THR A 58 3.17 -8.46 6.31
N SER A 59 2.65 -9.68 6.23
CA SER A 59 1.27 -9.95 5.88
C SER A 59 0.99 -11.43 6.08
N ASP A 60 -0.18 -11.68 6.64
CA ASP A 60 -0.79 -12.98 6.87
C ASP A 60 -1.82 -13.32 5.78
N GLY A 61 -1.99 -12.42 4.81
CA GLY A 61 -2.89 -12.62 3.68
C GLY A 61 -4.33 -12.65 4.17
N CYS A 62 -5.14 -13.56 3.66
CA CYS A 62 -6.55 -13.64 4.03
C CYS A 62 -6.83 -14.55 5.24
N SER A 63 -5.83 -14.87 6.08
CA SER A 63 -5.98 -15.85 7.18
C SER A 63 -7.05 -15.48 8.22
N ASP A 64 -7.24 -14.18 8.46
CA ASP A 64 -8.25 -13.65 9.39
C ASP A 64 -9.55 -13.22 8.70
N SER A 65 -9.73 -13.57 7.42
CA SER A 65 -10.90 -13.20 6.63
C SER A 65 -12.08 -14.16 6.82
N PRO A 66 -13.32 -13.72 6.53
CA PRO A 66 -14.48 -14.60 6.48
C PRO A 66 -14.29 -15.79 5.53
N ASP A 67 -15.06 -16.85 5.74
CA ASP A 67 -15.04 -18.02 4.84
C ASP A 67 -15.33 -17.62 3.39
N ASN A 68 -14.58 -18.22 2.46
CA ASN A 68 -14.73 -18.04 1.02
C ASN A 68 -15.12 -19.38 0.37
N PRO A 69 -16.41 -19.77 0.43
CA PRO A 69 -16.86 -21.09 0.02
C PRO A 69 -16.73 -21.35 -1.49
N PHE A 70 -16.54 -20.29 -2.28
CA PHE A 70 -16.38 -20.36 -3.74
C PHE A 70 -14.91 -20.34 -4.19
N GLY A 71 -13.96 -20.10 -3.26
CA GLY A 71 -12.52 -20.19 -3.54
C GLY A 71 -11.94 -19.06 -4.39
N PHE A 72 -12.55 -17.88 -4.42
CA PHE A 72 -12.01 -16.72 -5.14
C PHE A 72 -10.65 -16.27 -4.57
N ASP A 73 -9.64 -16.04 -5.41
CA ASP A 73 -8.28 -15.80 -4.92
C ASP A 73 -8.00 -14.34 -4.49
N PHE A 74 -8.56 -13.88 -3.39
CA PHE A 74 -8.34 -12.50 -2.93
C PHE A 74 -6.97 -12.22 -2.30
N LEU A 75 -5.99 -13.13 -2.43
CA LEU A 75 -4.70 -13.04 -1.75
C LEU A 75 -3.98 -11.71 -1.99
N PHE A 76 -3.91 -11.25 -3.24
CA PHE A 76 -3.24 -9.97 -3.55
C PHE A 76 -3.99 -8.76 -3.00
N SER A 77 -5.33 -8.83 -2.95
CA SER A 77 -6.13 -7.79 -2.30
C SER A 77 -5.81 -7.72 -0.80
N CYS A 78 -5.74 -8.89 -0.14
CA CYS A 78 -5.39 -8.99 1.29
C CYS A 78 -3.95 -8.50 1.54
N HIS A 79 -3.00 -8.86 0.67
CA HIS A 79 -1.62 -8.36 0.74
C HIS A 79 -1.54 -6.83 0.79
N ARG A 80 -2.32 -6.14 -0.05
CA ARG A 80 -2.35 -4.68 -0.10
C ARG A 80 -3.10 -4.06 1.07
N HIS A 81 -4.16 -4.71 1.53
CA HIS A 81 -4.90 -4.29 2.73
C HIS A 81 -4.02 -4.34 3.97
N ASP A 82 -3.32 -5.46 4.19
CA ASP A 82 -2.36 -5.63 5.30
C ASP A 82 -1.26 -4.57 5.28
N PHE A 83 -0.69 -4.33 4.09
CA PHE A 83 0.31 -3.29 3.90
C PHE A 83 -0.20 -1.92 4.35
N GLY A 84 -1.44 -1.56 3.96
CA GLY A 84 -2.07 -0.32 4.38
C GLY A 84 -2.26 -0.26 5.89
N TYR A 85 -2.84 -1.30 6.48
CA TYR A 85 -3.10 -1.38 7.91
C TYR A 85 -1.83 -1.22 8.74
N ARG A 86 -0.80 -2.00 8.43
CA ARG A 86 0.45 -2.03 9.19
C ARG A 86 1.19 -0.70 9.09
N ASN A 87 1.38 -0.18 7.88
CA ASN A 87 2.11 1.06 7.68
C ASN A 87 1.36 2.28 8.24
N TYR A 88 0.04 2.37 8.06
CA TYR A 88 -0.72 3.47 8.66
C TYR A 88 -0.72 3.44 10.19
N LYS A 89 -0.69 2.25 10.81
CA LYS A 89 -0.54 2.09 12.27
C LYS A 89 0.84 2.57 12.73
N ILE A 90 1.92 2.11 12.09
CA ILE A 90 3.29 2.55 12.38
C ILE A 90 3.43 4.07 12.22
N GLN A 91 2.77 4.64 11.22
CA GLN A 91 2.80 6.07 10.89
C GLN A 91 1.82 6.91 11.73
N GLY A 92 1.09 6.31 12.67
CA GLY A 92 0.21 7.04 13.59
C GLY A 92 -1.02 7.69 12.94
N ARG A 93 -1.45 7.21 11.77
CA ARG A 93 -2.54 7.80 10.96
C ARG A 93 -3.64 6.80 10.57
N PHE A 94 -3.69 5.66 11.26
CA PHE A 94 -4.61 4.56 10.98
C PHE A 94 -6.09 4.96 11.06
N GLU A 95 -6.53 5.56 12.15
CA GLU A 95 -7.94 5.89 12.37
C GLU A 95 -8.54 6.75 11.25
N ALA A 96 -7.79 7.76 10.79
CA ALA A 96 -8.22 8.62 9.69
C ALA A 96 -8.12 7.94 8.30
N GLY A 97 -7.18 7.00 8.14
CA GLY A 97 -6.92 6.34 6.86
C GLY A 97 -7.68 5.06 6.60
N LYS A 98 -8.14 4.39 7.67
CA LYS A 98 -8.81 3.08 7.61
C LYS A 98 -9.96 3.03 6.61
N PRO A 99 -10.89 4.00 6.55
CA PRO A 99 -11.97 3.97 5.57
C PRO A 99 -11.46 3.93 4.12
N SER A 100 -10.40 4.69 3.81
CA SER A 100 -9.79 4.69 2.47
C SER A 100 -9.10 3.37 2.14
N ILE A 101 -8.45 2.74 3.12
CA ILE A 101 -7.79 1.44 2.95
C ILE A 101 -8.83 0.34 2.71
N ASP A 102 -9.91 0.30 3.50
CA ASP A 102 -11.00 -0.67 3.35
C ASP A 102 -11.71 -0.51 2.00
N SER A 103 -11.97 0.73 1.57
CA SER A 103 -12.54 1.00 0.24
C SER A 103 -11.62 0.58 -0.90
N ASN A 104 -10.30 0.76 -0.75
CA ASN A 104 -9.33 0.30 -1.74
C ASN A 104 -9.28 -1.24 -1.82
N PHE A 105 -9.36 -1.92 -0.68
CA PHE A 105 -9.45 -3.37 -0.63
C PHE A 105 -10.67 -3.92 -1.37
N LYS A 106 -11.85 -3.31 -1.15
CA LYS A 106 -13.06 -3.66 -1.90
C LYS A 106 -12.87 -3.46 -3.41
N LYS A 107 -12.27 -2.33 -3.81
CA LYS A 107 -11.98 -2.03 -5.23
C LYS A 107 -11.08 -3.08 -5.87
N ASP A 108 -10.08 -3.58 -5.13
CA ASP A 108 -9.16 -4.60 -5.63
C ASP A 108 -9.83 -5.94 -5.85
N MET A 109 -10.60 -6.39 -4.85
CA MET A 109 -11.39 -7.62 -4.98
C MET A 109 -12.37 -7.50 -6.15
N TYR A 110 -13.05 -6.35 -6.30
CA TYR A 110 -13.98 -6.11 -7.41
C TYR A 110 -13.32 -6.13 -8.78
N ALA A 111 -12.10 -5.59 -8.89
CA ALA A 111 -11.32 -5.62 -10.11
C ALA A 111 -10.94 -7.05 -10.47
N GLN A 112 -10.50 -7.84 -9.49
CA GLN A 112 -10.25 -9.27 -9.67
C GLN A 112 -11.52 -10.03 -10.05
N CYS A 113 -12.67 -9.69 -9.47
CA CYS A 113 -13.92 -10.32 -9.85
C CYS A 113 -14.27 -10.15 -11.34
N GLN A 114 -13.67 -9.20 -12.06
CA GLN A 114 -13.86 -9.07 -13.52
C GLN A 114 -13.11 -10.14 -14.33
N THR A 115 -12.18 -10.87 -13.72
CA THR A 115 -11.42 -11.95 -14.38
C THR A 115 -12.02 -13.33 -14.11
N GLU A 116 -13.07 -13.41 -13.31
CA GLU A 116 -13.85 -14.63 -13.09
C GLU A 116 -14.67 -14.98 -14.33
N GLY A 117 -15.17 -16.22 -14.39
CA GLY A 117 -15.80 -16.80 -15.59
C GLY A 117 -17.02 -16.05 -16.15
N GLY A 118 -18.21 -16.58 -15.91
CA GLY A 118 -19.46 -16.01 -16.41
C GLY A 118 -20.00 -14.89 -15.52
N ALA A 119 -21.11 -14.28 -15.96
CA ALA A 119 -21.78 -13.22 -15.20
C ALA A 119 -22.20 -13.68 -13.79
N PHE A 120 -22.48 -14.97 -13.61
CA PHE A 120 -22.82 -15.55 -12.32
C PHE A 120 -21.61 -15.56 -11.37
N GLU A 121 -20.45 -16.05 -11.83
CA GLU A 121 -19.22 -16.10 -11.05
C GLU A 121 -18.74 -14.70 -10.67
N ILE A 122 -18.83 -13.74 -11.60
CA ILE A 122 -18.53 -12.33 -11.34
C ILE A 122 -19.43 -11.77 -10.24
N ALA A 123 -20.73 -12.07 -10.28
CA ALA A 123 -21.69 -11.60 -9.27
C ALA A 123 -21.46 -12.27 -7.90
N ALA A 124 -21.20 -13.58 -7.88
CA ALA A 124 -20.87 -14.33 -6.67
C ALA A 124 -19.58 -13.79 -6.02
N CYS A 125 -18.53 -13.56 -6.82
CA CYS A 125 -17.27 -12.99 -6.37
C CYS A 125 -17.47 -11.62 -5.73
N LYS A 126 -18.25 -10.73 -6.36
CA LYS A 126 -18.57 -9.41 -5.78
C LYS A 126 -19.34 -9.53 -4.46
N GLY A 127 -20.24 -10.50 -4.35
CA GLY A 127 -20.94 -10.80 -3.10
C GLY A 127 -20.00 -11.20 -1.97
N VAL A 128 -19.02 -12.08 -2.24
CA VAL A 128 -17.99 -12.42 -1.25
C VAL A 128 -17.11 -11.21 -0.91
N ALA A 129 -16.73 -10.41 -1.91
CA ALA A 129 -15.96 -9.18 -1.70
C ALA A 129 -16.70 -8.15 -0.81
N ASP A 130 -18.04 -8.07 -0.92
CA ASP A 130 -18.86 -7.24 -0.03
C ASP A 130 -18.82 -7.74 1.42
N VAL A 131 -18.88 -9.05 1.64
CA VAL A 131 -18.77 -9.65 2.98
C VAL A 131 -17.41 -9.35 3.60
N TYR A 132 -16.33 -9.51 2.83
CA TYR A 132 -14.97 -9.17 3.26
C TYR A 132 -14.85 -7.69 3.64
N TYR A 133 -15.40 -6.79 2.82
CA TYR A 133 -15.39 -5.36 3.09
C TYR A 133 -16.15 -4.98 4.37
N GLU A 134 -17.37 -5.48 4.57
CA GLU A 134 -18.13 -5.18 5.78
C GLU A 134 -17.45 -5.77 7.04
N ALA A 135 -16.78 -6.92 6.92
CA ALA A 135 -16.01 -7.49 8.02
C ALA A 135 -14.85 -6.57 8.47
N VAL A 136 -14.02 -6.08 7.54
CA VAL A 136 -12.89 -5.19 7.91
C VAL A 136 -13.37 -3.84 8.42
N LYS A 137 -14.48 -3.33 7.88
CA LYS A 137 -15.12 -2.09 8.31
C LYS A 137 -15.60 -2.18 9.77
N GLU A 138 -16.26 -3.27 10.16
CA GLU A 138 -16.86 -3.44 11.48
C GLU A 138 -15.85 -3.94 12.55
N PHE A 139 -14.92 -4.81 12.18
CA PHE A 139 -14.06 -5.52 13.14
C PHE A 139 -12.60 -5.04 13.18
N GLY A 140 -12.15 -4.26 12.19
CA GLY A 140 -10.78 -3.75 12.15
C GLY A 140 -10.38 -2.96 13.40
N ASP A 141 -11.33 -2.24 14.02
CA ASP A 141 -11.08 -1.44 15.23
C ASP A 141 -11.30 -2.24 16.53
N LYS A 142 -12.20 -3.24 16.50
CA LYS A 142 -12.55 -4.06 17.67
C LYS A 142 -11.44 -5.05 18.02
N LYS A 143 -10.80 -5.68 17.03
CA LYS A 143 -9.65 -6.58 17.25
C LYS A 143 -8.52 -5.88 18.02
N ARG A 144 -8.27 -4.60 17.72
CA ARG A 144 -7.31 -3.75 18.45
C ARG A 144 -7.65 -3.61 19.93
N GLY A 145 -8.92 -3.34 20.25
CA GLY A 145 -9.36 -3.20 21.64
C GLY A 145 -9.07 -4.46 22.45
N VAL A 146 -9.33 -5.63 21.85
CA VAL A 146 -9.06 -6.93 22.48
C VAL A 146 -7.56 -7.19 22.62
N GLU A 147 -6.76 -7.03 21.55
CA GLU A 147 -5.31 -7.24 21.59
C GLU A 147 -4.60 -6.33 22.59
N GLU A 148 -5.04 -5.07 22.70
CA GLU A 148 -4.50 -4.11 23.66
C GLU A 148 -4.85 -4.48 25.11
N ILE A 149 -6.08 -4.95 25.36
CA ILE A 149 -6.50 -5.47 26.67
C ILE A 149 -5.67 -6.69 27.05
N GLU A 150 -5.52 -7.65 26.14
CA GLU A 150 -4.72 -8.85 26.37
C GLU A 150 -3.24 -8.53 26.62
N LYS A 151 -2.66 -7.58 25.88
CA LYS A 151 -1.29 -7.13 26.11
C LYS A 151 -1.14 -6.54 27.51
N ARG A 152 -2.07 -5.68 27.93
CA ARG A 152 -2.09 -5.11 29.29
C ARG A 152 -2.28 -6.18 30.35
N GLU A 153 -3.06 -7.22 30.10
CA GLU A 153 -3.22 -8.37 31.00
C GLU A 153 -1.92 -9.18 31.14
N ARG A 154 -1.24 -9.47 30.02
CA ARG A 154 0.06 -10.15 30.04
C ARG A 154 1.09 -9.34 30.82
N GLU A 155 1.17 -8.03 30.61
CA GLU A 155 2.07 -7.14 31.35
C GLU A 155 1.76 -7.11 32.85
N ARG A 156 0.47 -7.09 33.25
CA ARG A 156 0.07 -7.19 34.66
C ARG A 156 0.48 -8.52 35.29
N ASN A 157 0.30 -9.63 34.58
CA ASN A 157 0.60 -10.97 35.09
C ASN A 157 2.11 -11.25 35.21
N VAL A 158 2.96 -10.54 34.45
CA VAL A 158 4.43 -10.61 34.58
C VAL A 158 4.94 -9.71 35.72
N ALA A 159 4.16 -8.71 36.14
CA ALA A 159 4.52 -7.78 37.20
C ALA A 159 4.13 -8.25 38.63
N LEU A 160 3.50 -9.43 38.76
CA LEU A 160 3.13 -10.10 40.01
C LEU A 160 4.04 -11.31 40.26
#